data_AF-A0A973TLC5-F1
#
_entry.id   AF-A0A973TLC5-F1
#
_cell.length_a   1.000
_cell.length_b   1.000
_cell.length_c   1.000
_cell.angle_alpha   90.00
_cell.angle_beta   90.00
_cell.angle_gamma   90.00
#
_symmetry.space_group_name_H-M   'P 1'
#
loop_
_entity.id
_entity.type
_entity.pdbx_description
1 polymer ?
#
loop_
_entity_poly.entity_id
_entity_poly.type
_entity_poly.pdbx_seq_one_letter_code
_entity_poly.pdbx_strand_id
1 'polypeptide(L)'
;MNAPADLVLRDVHAAQAAPLWPPAPGWWIVFAVVVVLATIAYFFARRRAMRRRAIERVFDDAIARADTPSAQVAAISELLRRAARRRDPDADRFEGDRWRAHLDAGAKQALFAGDAGALLLDGAFRRDVDADAVADLRTRARKRYLEWMR
;
A
#
# COMPACT_ATOMS: atom_id res chain seq x y z
N MET A 1 64.49 -65.91 -16.69
CA MET A 1 63.61 -64.93 -17.36
C MET A 1 62.39 -64.77 -16.47
N ASN A 2 62.32 -63.70 -15.68
CA ASN A 2 61.35 -63.53 -14.60
C ASN A 2 59.97 -63.16 -15.18
N ALA A 3 58.93 -63.90 -14.78
CA ALA A 3 57.55 -63.56 -15.09
C ALA A 3 57.16 -62.23 -14.41
N PRO A 4 56.38 -61.35 -15.05
CA PRO A 4 55.94 -60.12 -14.42
C PRO A 4 55.03 -60.47 -13.23
N ALA A 5 55.35 -59.91 -12.06
CA ALA A 5 54.51 -60.05 -10.89
C ALA A 5 53.14 -59.45 -11.20
N ASP A 6 52.11 -60.30 -11.16
CA ASP A 6 50.73 -59.92 -11.40
C ASP A 6 50.31 -58.93 -10.31
N LEU A 7 50.05 -57.69 -10.72
CA LEU A 7 49.62 -56.62 -9.83
C LEU A 7 48.17 -56.89 -9.44
N VAL A 8 47.97 -57.54 -8.30
CA VAL A 8 46.64 -57.77 -7.72
C VAL A 8 45.99 -56.42 -7.44
N LEU A 9 45.12 -56.01 -8.36
CA LEU A 9 44.35 -54.78 -8.28
C LEU A 9 43.30 -54.97 -7.17
N ARG A 10 43.55 -54.38 -5.99
CA ARG A 10 42.52 -54.32 -4.94
C ARG A 10 41.46 -53.31 -5.33
N ASP A 11 40.20 -53.76 -5.26
CA ASP A 11 39.02 -52.93 -5.48
C ASP A 11 39.10 -51.62 -4.68
N VAL A 12 38.93 -50.52 -5.40
CA VAL A 12 38.83 -49.18 -4.80
C VAL A 12 37.57 -49.15 -3.95
N HIS A 13 37.74 -49.08 -2.64
CA HIS A 13 36.62 -48.90 -1.73
C HIS A 13 36.03 -47.52 -2.02
N ALA A 14 34.82 -47.48 -2.57
CA ALA A 14 34.08 -46.25 -2.75
C ALA A 14 33.95 -45.57 -1.37
N ALA A 15 34.44 -44.33 -1.25
CA ALA A 15 34.29 -43.56 -0.03
C ALA A 15 32.78 -43.46 0.28
N GLN A 16 32.38 -43.95 1.45
CA GLN A 16 31.00 -43.83 1.92
C GLN A 16 30.62 -42.35 1.84
N ALA A 17 29.52 -42.04 1.12
CA ALA A 17 29.07 -40.68 0.91
C ALA A 17 28.92 -39.99 2.27
N ALA A 18 29.54 -38.82 2.44
CA ALA A 18 29.40 -38.05 3.65
C ALA A 18 27.90 -37.83 3.92
N PRO A 19 27.39 -38.16 5.12
CA PRO A 19 26.01 -37.85 5.45
C PRO A 19 25.84 -36.34 5.31
N LEU A 20 24.84 -35.91 4.53
CA LEU A 20 24.44 -34.52 4.31
C LEU A 20 23.89 -33.83 5.58
N TRP A 21 24.19 -34.40 6.75
CA TRP A 21 23.58 -34.10 8.02
C TRP A 21 24.61 -34.21 9.15
N PRO A 22 24.65 -33.26 10.10
CA PRO A 22 23.80 -32.09 10.24
C PRO A 22 24.32 -30.90 9.41
N PRO A 23 23.45 -29.94 9.04
CA PRO A 23 23.92 -28.65 8.56
C PRO A 23 24.92 -28.08 9.56
N ALA A 24 26.05 -27.58 9.08
CA ALA A 24 27.07 -26.96 9.92
C ALA A 24 26.40 -25.95 10.88
N PRO A 25 26.76 -25.90 12.18
CA PRO A 25 26.05 -25.11 13.19
C PRO A 25 25.77 -23.64 12.82
N GLY A 26 26.59 -23.05 11.93
CA GLY A 26 26.40 -21.69 11.42
C GLY A 26 25.11 -21.44 10.64
N TRP A 27 24.47 -22.47 10.06
CA TRP A 27 23.18 -22.30 9.37
C TRP A 27 22.04 -21.95 10.32
N TRP A 28 22.11 -22.39 11.57
CA TRP A 28 21.11 -22.01 12.58
C TRP A 28 21.17 -20.51 12.87
N ILE A 29 22.36 -19.91 12.84
CA ILE A 29 22.53 -18.46 12.98
C ILE A 29 21.90 -17.75 11.79
N VAL A 30 22.15 -18.22 10.56
CA VAL A 30 21.53 -17.65 9.36
C VAL A 30 20.00 -17.75 9.42
N PHE A 31 19.47 -18.90 9.81
CA PHE A 31 18.03 -19.10 9.97
C PHE A 31 17.44 -18.17 11.04
N ALA A 32 18.11 -18.04 12.19
CA ALA A 32 17.69 -17.13 13.25
C ALA A 32 17.66 -15.67 12.75
N VAL A 33 18.68 -15.23 12.01
CA VAL A 33 18.71 -13.88 11.40
C VAL A 33 17.56 -13.68 10.42
N VAL A 34 17.30 -14.66 9.53
CA VAL A 34 16.20 -14.58 8.57
C VAL A 34 14.85 -14.48 9.28
N VAL A 35 14.62 -15.29 10.32
CA VAL A 35 13.38 -15.26 11.12
C VAL A 35 13.21 -13.92 11.82
N VAL A 36 14.29 -13.36 12.41
CA VAL A 36 14.27 -12.03 13.03
C VAL A 36 13.91 -10.96 12.00
N LEU A 37 14.56 -10.94 10.83
CA LEU A 37 14.26 -9.98 9.78
C LEU A 37 12.82 -10.11 9.27
N ALA A 38 12.33 -11.34 9.06
CA ALA A 38 10.96 -11.59 8.64
C ALA A 38 9.95 -11.11 9.69
N THR A 39 10.23 -11.32 10.98
CA THR A 39 9.37 -10.89 12.09
C THR A 39 9.32 -9.36 12.19
N ILE A 40 10.47 -8.70 12.06
CA ILE A 40 10.57 -7.24 12.03
C ILE A 40 9.79 -6.69 10.83
N ALA A 41 10.00 -7.24 9.63
CA ALA A 41 9.29 -6.83 8.42
C ALA A 41 7.77 -7.02 8.57
N TYR A 42 7.34 -8.16 9.10
CA TYR A 42 5.94 -8.44 9.39
C TYR A 42 5.33 -7.44 10.38
N PHE A 43 6.02 -7.14 11.47
CA PHE A 43 5.56 -6.18 12.47
C PHE A 43 5.37 -4.78 11.89
N PHE A 44 6.35 -4.29 11.11
CA PHE A 44 6.24 -2.99 10.45
C PHE A 44 5.15 -2.97 9.38
N ALA A 45 5.03 -4.02 8.57
CA ALA A 45 3.97 -4.15 7.58
C ALA A 45 2.58 -4.15 8.25
N ARG A 46 2.41 -4.91 9.33
CA ARG A 46 1.16 -4.96 10.11
C ARG A 46 0.84 -3.60 10.72
N ARG A 47 1.82 -2.91 11.31
CA ARG A 47 1.60 -1.58 11.90
C ARG A 47 1.20 -0.54 10.85
N ARG A 48 1.83 -0.56 9.67
CA ARG A 48 1.45 0.28 8.53
C ARG A 48 0.04 -0.05 8.02
N ALA A 49 -0.30 -1.32 7.89
CA ALA A 49 -1.64 -1.76 7.47
C ALA A 49 -2.71 -1.33 8.48
N MET A 50 -2.45 -1.46 9.79
CA MET A 50 -3.38 -1.04 10.84
C MET A 50 -3.62 0.48 10.82
N ARG A 51 -2.55 1.28 10.67
CA ARG A 51 -2.69 2.75 10.52
C ARG A 51 -3.52 3.12 9.30
N ARG A 52 -3.25 2.48 8.16
CA ARG A 52 -4.00 2.71 6.93
C ARG A 52 -5.49 2.36 7.10
N ARG A 53 -5.79 1.21 7.71
CA ARG A 53 -7.17 0.80 8.02
C ARG A 53 -7.88 1.76 8.98
N ALA A 54 -7.17 2.33 9.95
CA ALA A 54 -7.77 3.32 10.86
C ALA A 54 -8.16 4.60 10.11
N ILE A 55 -7.30 5.09 9.21
CA ILE A 55 -7.58 6.27 8.38
C ILE A 55 -8.71 5.97 7.38
N GLU A 56 -8.71 4.77 6.78
CA GLU A 56 -9.79 4.29 5.90
C GLU A 56 -11.13 4.30 6.63
N ARG A 57 -11.20 3.79 7.86
CA ARG A 57 -12.43 3.79 8.66
C ARG A 57 -12.95 5.20 8.92
N VAL A 58 -12.09 6.16 9.26
CA VAL A 58 -12.53 7.56 9.47
C VAL A 58 -13.19 8.13 8.22
N PHE A 59 -12.64 7.82 7.04
CA PHE A 59 -13.21 8.25 5.77
C PHE A 59 -14.55 7.55 5.48
N ASP A 60 -14.59 6.22 5.65
CA ASP A 60 -15.77 5.42 5.37
C ASP A 60 -16.92 5.77 6.34
N ASP A 61 -16.62 5.98 7.64
CA ASP A 61 -17.60 6.38 8.66
C ASP A 61 -18.18 7.77 8.39
N ALA A 62 -17.36 8.71 7.91
CA ALA A 62 -17.81 10.05 7.58
C ALA A 62 -18.77 10.05 6.39
N ILE A 63 -18.52 9.20 5.38
CA ILE A 63 -19.41 9.03 4.23
C ILE A 63 -20.67 8.27 4.64
N ALA A 64 -20.56 7.24 5.48
CA ALA A 64 -21.71 6.44 5.93
C ALA A 64 -22.73 7.25 6.75
N ARG A 65 -22.30 8.36 7.38
CA ARG A 65 -23.20 9.31 8.07
C ARG A 65 -23.95 10.24 7.13
N ALA A 66 -23.60 10.28 5.85
CA ALA A 66 -24.24 11.14 4.87
C ALA A 66 -25.34 10.38 4.12
N ASP A 67 -26.59 10.72 4.42
CA ASP A 67 -27.79 10.01 3.92
C ASP A 67 -28.09 10.28 2.44
N THR A 68 -27.58 11.38 1.87
CA THR A 68 -27.82 11.75 0.47
C THR A 68 -26.52 11.76 -0.36
N PRO A 69 -26.60 11.50 -1.67
CA PRO A 69 -25.44 11.60 -2.57
C PRO A 69 -24.73 12.98 -2.50
N SER A 70 -25.49 14.07 -2.41
CA SER A 70 -24.94 15.42 -2.25
C SER A 70 -24.25 15.62 -0.90
N ALA A 71 -24.80 15.08 0.19
CA ALA A 71 -24.16 15.10 1.50
C ALA A 71 -22.86 14.27 1.51
N GLN A 72 -22.80 13.18 0.76
CA GLN A 72 -21.57 12.38 0.60
C GLN A 72 -20.50 13.19 -0.13
N VAL A 73 -20.86 13.90 -1.20
CA VAL A 73 -19.94 14.82 -1.90
C VAL A 73 -19.42 15.90 -0.95
N ALA A 74 -20.30 16.51 -0.15
CA ALA A 74 -19.91 17.52 0.83
C ALA A 74 -18.92 16.96 1.88
N ALA A 75 -19.20 15.77 2.42
CA ALA A 75 -18.32 15.10 3.36
C ALA A 75 -16.95 14.78 2.75
N ILE A 76 -16.93 14.30 1.49
CA ILE A 76 -15.70 14.05 0.75
C ILE A 76 -14.89 15.36 0.58
N SER A 77 -15.53 16.44 0.14
CA SER A 77 -14.88 17.74 -0.05
C SER A 77 -14.29 18.28 1.26
N GLU A 78 -15.00 18.13 2.38
CA GLU A 78 -14.50 18.55 3.68
C GLU A 78 -13.30 17.71 4.14
N LEU A 79 -13.34 16.38 3.99
CA LEU A 79 -12.24 15.50 4.35
C LEU A 79 -10.98 15.80 3.53
N LEU A 80 -11.14 16.05 2.22
CA LEU A 80 -10.03 16.41 1.35
C LEU A 80 -9.43 17.77 1.72
N ARG A 81 -10.25 18.79 2.04
CA ARG A 81 -9.75 20.07 2.57
C ARG A 81 -8.98 19.90 3.88
N ARG A 82 -9.51 19.12 4.83
CA ARG A 82 -8.83 18.82 6.10
C ARG A 82 -7.50 18.10 5.88
N ALA A 83 -7.41 17.19 4.92
CA ALA A 83 -6.16 16.51 4.58
C ALA A 83 -5.16 17.46 3.88
N ALA A 84 -5.63 18.29 2.94
CA ALA A 84 -4.80 19.28 2.26
C ALA A 84 -4.17 20.26 3.25
N ARG A 85 -4.96 20.79 4.21
CA ARG A 85 -4.47 21.67 5.29
C ARG A 85 -3.30 21.11 6.10
N ARG A 86 -3.23 19.79 6.29
CA ARG A 86 -2.12 19.16 7.03
C ARG A 86 -0.80 19.23 6.26
N ARG A 87 -0.87 19.42 4.95
CA ARG A 87 0.29 19.45 4.05
C ARG A 87 0.61 20.88 3.58
N ASP A 88 -0.42 21.67 3.33
CA ASP A 88 -0.33 23.04 2.85
C ASP A 88 -1.30 23.93 3.68
N PRO A 89 -0.78 24.80 4.55
CA PRO A 89 -1.61 25.71 5.36
C PRO A 89 -2.46 26.67 4.52
N ASP A 90 -2.03 27.00 3.30
CA ASP A 90 -2.74 27.92 2.39
C ASP A 90 -3.84 27.21 1.59
N ALA A 91 -4.02 25.89 1.76
CA ALA A 91 -5.01 25.10 1.03
C ALA A 91 -6.46 25.63 1.18
N ASP A 92 -6.76 26.31 2.28
CA ASP A 92 -8.07 26.94 2.51
C ASP A 92 -8.38 28.09 1.55
N ARG A 93 -7.35 28.69 0.95
CA ARG A 93 -7.49 29.79 -0.03
C ARG A 93 -7.70 29.29 -1.45
N PHE A 94 -7.59 27.98 -1.69
CA PHE A 94 -7.77 27.43 -3.01
C PHE A 94 -9.25 27.16 -3.29
N GLU A 95 -9.75 27.77 -4.36
CA GLU A 95 -11.12 27.61 -4.85
C GLU A 95 -11.12 27.22 -6.32
N GLY A 96 -12.24 26.66 -6.80
CA GLY A 96 -12.45 26.32 -8.20
C GLY A 96 -11.33 25.49 -8.81
N ASP A 97 -10.82 25.94 -9.95
CA ASP A 97 -9.77 25.23 -10.70
C ASP A 97 -8.43 25.17 -9.95
N ARG A 98 -8.13 26.17 -9.11
CA ARG A 98 -6.92 26.15 -8.28
C ARG A 98 -6.98 25.03 -7.25
N TRP A 99 -8.15 24.79 -6.68
CA TRP A 99 -8.37 23.66 -5.78
C TRP A 99 -8.22 22.33 -6.52
N ARG A 100 -8.80 22.20 -7.73
CA ARG A 100 -8.67 20.98 -8.55
C ARG A 100 -7.23 20.68 -8.93
N ALA A 101 -6.48 21.71 -9.34
CA ALA A 101 -5.05 21.58 -9.63
C ALA A 101 -4.25 21.14 -8.39
N HIS A 102 -4.58 21.67 -7.21
CA HIS A 102 -3.96 21.24 -5.95
C HIS A 102 -4.32 19.79 -5.59
N LEU A 103 -5.57 19.38 -5.79
CA LEU A 103 -6.01 18.00 -5.60
C LEU A 103 -5.22 17.02 -6.47
N ASP A 104 -4.84 17.38 -7.70
CA ASP A 104 -4.05 16.53 -8.59
C ASP A 104 -2.53 16.76 -8.48
N ALA A 105 -2.08 17.75 -7.71
CA ALA A 105 -0.67 18.11 -7.59
C ALA A 105 0.18 16.96 -7.02
N GLY A 106 1.12 16.45 -7.81
CA GLY A 106 1.99 15.33 -7.42
C GLY A 106 1.35 13.95 -7.56
N ALA A 107 0.10 13.84 -8.01
CA ALA A 107 -0.45 12.55 -8.45
C ALA A 107 0.14 12.18 -9.83
N LYS A 108 0.49 10.90 -10.02
CA LYS A 108 0.99 10.42 -11.33
C LYS A 108 -0.06 10.50 -12.45
N GLN A 109 -1.33 10.51 -12.09
CA GLN A 109 -2.48 10.61 -12.98
C GLN A 109 -3.47 11.57 -12.34
N ALA A 110 -4.06 12.47 -13.13
CA ALA A 110 -5.10 13.36 -12.65
C ALA A 110 -6.34 12.55 -12.23
N LEU A 111 -6.63 12.57 -10.93
CA LEU A 111 -7.76 11.87 -10.34
C LEU A 111 -9.05 12.70 -10.46
N PHE A 112 -8.93 14.03 -10.47
CA PHE A 112 -10.06 14.97 -10.43
C PHE A 112 -10.19 15.87 -11.67
N ALA A 113 -9.57 15.46 -12.78
CA ALA A 113 -9.87 16.03 -14.10
C ALA A 113 -11.31 15.70 -14.53
N GLY A 114 -11.93 16.60 -15.33
CA GLY A 114 -13.25 16.38 -15.92
C GLY A 114 -14.41 16.36 -14.92
N ASP A 115 -15.33 15.42 -15.06
CA ASP A 115 -16.59 15.42 -14.31
C ASP A 115 -16.41 15.18 -12.81
N ALA A 116 -15.42 14.39 -12.40
CA ALA A 116 -15.17 14.10 -10.99
C ALA A 116 -14.76 15.36 -10.19
N GLY A 117 -13.95 16.25 -10.79
CA GLY A 117 -13.59 17.51 -10.15
C GLY A 117 -14.72 18.54 -10.19
N ALA A 118 -15.53 18.55 -11.26
CA ALA A 118 -16.73 19.39 -11.31
C ALA A 118 -17.74 18.96 -10.24
N LEU A 119 -17.87 17.64 -10.04
CA LEU A 119 -18.73 17.07 -9.01
C LEU A 119 -18.27 17.46 -7.60
N LEU A 120 -16.97 17.55 -7.33
CA LEU A 120 -16.48 18.02 -6.02
C LEU A 120 -16.78 19.49 -5.72
N LEU A 121 -16.77 20.34 -6.75
CA LEU A 121 -17.02 21.76 -6.61
C LEU A 121 -18.51 22.07 -6.43
N ASP A 122 -19.33 21.50 -7.31
CA ASP A 122 -20.75 21.89 -7.40
C ASP A 122 -21.70 20.83 -6.84
N GLY A 123 -21.27 19.57 -6.77
CA GLY A 123 -22.13 18.42 -6.43
C GLY A 123 -22.67 18.46 -5.00
N ALA A 124 -21.99 19.17 -4.08
CA ALA A 124 -22.50 19.39 -2.73
C ALA A 124 -23.78 20.25 -2.70
N PHE A 125 -23.95 21.14 -3.69
CA PHE A 125 -25.10 22.06 -3.78
C PHE A 125 -26.17 21.58 -4.76
N ARG A 126 -25.92 20.50 -5.50
CA ARG A 126 -26.89 19.92 -6.43
C ARG A 126 -27.90 19.06 -5.68
N ARG A 127 -29.16 19.25 -6.04
CA ARG A 127 -30.29 18.55 -5.39
C ARG A 127 -30.44 17.10 -5.87
N ASP A 128 -30.02 16.84 -7.10
CA ASP A 128 -30.00 15.51 -7.70
C ASP A 128 -28.58 15.24 -8.22
N VAL A 129 -27.97 14.19 -7.70
CA VAL A 129 -26.60 13.79 -8.02
C VAL A 129 -26.59 12.30 -8.25
N ASP A 130 -26.08 11.91 -9.42
CA ASP A 130 -25.94 10.50 -9.80
C ASP A 130 -25.11 9.73 -8.76
N ALA A 131 -25.72 8.68 -8.20
CA ALA A 131 -25.10 7.83 -7.19
C ALA A 131 -23.87 7.08 -7.72
N ASP A 132 -23.84 6.72 -9.01
CA ASP A 132 -22.70 6.04 -9.62
C ASP A 132 -21.51 6.99 -9.76
N ALA A 133 -21.76 8.24 -10.14
CA ALA A 133 -20.74 9.29 -10.16
C ALA A 133 -20.17 9.57 -8.77
N VAL A 134 -21.00 9.55 -7.72
CA VAL A 134 -20.55 9.68 -6.32
C VAL A 134 -19.73 8.46 -5.88
N ALA A 135 -20.09 7.26 -6.33
CA ALA A 135 -19.33 6.04 -6.02
C ALA A 135 -17.91 6.05 -6.65
N ASP A 136 -17.79 6.51 -7.90
CA ASP A 136 -16.48 6.69 -8.55
C ASP A 136 -15.67 7.79 -7.84
N LEU A 137 -16.31 8.94 -7.54
CA LEU A 137 -15.68 10.04 -6.81
C LEU A 137 -15.13 9.58 -5.45
N ARG A 138 -15.92 8.82 -4.70
CA ARG A 138 -15.52 8.24 -3.40
C ARG A 138 -14.26 7.39 -3.54
N THR A 139 -14.15 6.58 -4.59
CA THR A 139 -12.99 5.71 -4.82
C THR A 139 -11.72 6.53 -5.08
N ARG A 140 -11.82 7.57 -5.92
CA ARG A 140 -10.73 8.49 -6.23
C ARG A 140 -10.31 9.31 -5.01
N ALA A 141 -11.29 9.87 -4.30
CA ALA A 141 -11.09 10.64 -3.08
C ALA A 141 -10.43 9.83 -1.97
N ARG A 142 -10.86 8.58 -1.77
CA ARG A 142 -10.26 7.67 -0.79
C ARG A 142 -8.78 7.44 -1.08
N LYS A 143 -8.43 7.17 -2.35
CA LYS A 143 -7.04 6.99 -2.77
C LYS A 143 -6.20 8.22 -2.45
N ARG A 144 -6.70 9.41 -2.77
CA ARG A 144 -6.00 10.67 -2.54
C ARG A 144 -5.86 11.02 -1.06
N TYR A 145 -6.93 10.86 -0.29
CA TYR A 145 -6.95 11.10 1.15
C TYR A 145 -5.91 10.23 1.88
N LEU A 146 -5.82 8.94 1.53
CA LEU A 146 -4.83 8.02 2.09
C LEU A 146 -3.39 8.34 1.69
N GLU A 147 -3.19 8.94 0.52
CA GLU A 147 -1.87 9.40 0.09
C GLU A 147 -1.39 10.60 0.93
N TRP A 148 -2.28 11.55 1.21
CA TRP A 148 -1.95 12.74 2.02
C TRP A 148 -1.87 12.47 3.52
N MET A 149 -2.57 11.44 4.02
CA MET A 149 -2.56 11.06 5.44
C MET A 149 -1.46 10.05 5.81
N ARG A 150 -0.62 9.63 4.86
CA ARG A 150 0.52 8.72 5.08
C ARG A 150 1.72 9.46 5.67
#